data_AF-A0A1H0SQC4-F1
#
_entry.id   AF-A0A1H0SQC4-F1
#
_cell.length_a   1.000
_cell.length_b   1.000
_cell.length_c   1.000
_cell.angle_alpha   90.00
_cell.angle_beta   90.00
_cell.angle_gamma   90.00
#
_symmetry.space_group_name_H-M   'P 1'
#
loop_
_entity.id
_entity.type
_entity.pdbx_description
1 polymer ?
#
loop_
_entity_poly.entity_id
_entity_poly.type
_entity_poly.pdbx_seq_one_letter_code
_entity_poly.pdbx_strand_id
1 'polypeptide(L)'
;MYVAVKGGEQAIDNAHRLLAKKRRGDTSVTELSVEQIRQQLPLAVARVMSEGSLYDEELAALAIKQAAGDMVEAIFLLRAYRTTLPRFSPSLPIDTQDMQLSRRLSATFKDVPGGQLLGPTFDYTHRLLDFALLAEGEYPGPQTTANASLEPCPRVLGLLAREGLIKNESDNGESVADITREPLEFPASRAQRLQALARGDEGFLLALGYSTQRGYGRNHPFAGEIRIGDVEVWIEPEELGFPINLGSIEVTECEMVNQFVGSATELAQFTRGYGLAFGHAERKAMGMALVDRALRADEYNEEIVSPAQQEEFVLMHCDNVEASGFVSHLKLPHYVDFQAELELIRKLRKPAEGQSHE
;
A
#
# COMPACT_ATOMS: atom_id res chain seq x y z
N MET A 1 36.39 -41.18 7.51
CA MET A 1 34.97 -41.40 7.87
C MET A 1 34.41 -40.06 8.27
N TYR A 2 33.38 -39.56 7.58
CA TYR A 2 32.68 -38.35 7.99
C TYR A 2 31.50 -38.76 8.88
N VAL A 3 31.31 -38.06 10.00
CA VAL A 3 30.19 -38.28 10.93
C VAL A 3 29.34 -37.02 10.92
N ALA A 4 28.04 -37.17 10.68
CA ALA A 4 27.12 -36.05 10.75
C ALA A 4 26.95 -35.61 12.22
N VAL A 5 27.08 -34.31 12.47
CA VAL A 5 26.85 -33.69 13.78
C VAL A 5 25.72 -32.67 13.67
N LYS A 6 24.98 -32.45 14.77
CA LYS A 6 23.98 -31.39 14.85
C LYS A 6 24.68 -30.04 15.03
N GLY A 7 24.29 -29.03 14.25
CA GLY A 7 24.84 -27.67 14.37
C GLY A 7 23.91 -26.54 13.90
N GLY A 8 22.81 -26.86 13.22
CA GLY A 8 21.90 -25.85 12.64
C GLY A 8 21.24 -24.95 13.68
N GLU A 9 20.68 -25.52 14.74
CA GLU A 9 19.99 -24.77 15.81
C GLU A 9 20.92 -23.76 16.50
N GLN A 10 22.11 -24.20 16.93
CA GLN A 10 23.08 -23.30 17.56
C GLN A 10 23.55 -22.19 16.61
N ALA A 11 23.69 -22.48 15.32
CA ALA A 11 24.06 -21.48 14.31
C ALA A 11 22.94 -20.43 14.15
N ILE A 12 21.68 -20.86 14.10
CA ILE A 12 20.50 -19.98 14.00
C ILE A 12 20.41 -19.07 15.24
N ASP A 13 20.53 -19.64 16.44
CA ASP A 13 20.49 -18.86 17.69
C ASP A 13 21.57 -17.77 17.73
N ASN A 14 22.79 -18.13 17.33
CA ASN A 14 23.89 -17.17 17.28
C ASN A 14 23.67 -16.10 16.20
N ALA A 15 23.11 -16.47 15.04
CA ALA A 15 22.75 -15.51 14.01
C ALA A 15 21.68 -14.50 14.52
N HIS A 16 20.67 -14.97 15.25
CA HIS A 16 19.67 -14.09 15.87
C HIS A 16 20.27 -13.16 16.92
N ARG A 17 21.18 -13.64 17.77
CA ARG A 17 21.91 -12.78 18.73
C ARG A 17 22.78 -11.75 18.03
N LEU A 18 23.45 -12.13 16.94
CA LEU A 18 24.24 -11.20 16.13
C LEU A 18 23.37 -10.12 15.49
N LEU A 19 22.19 -10.48 14.96
CA LEU A 19 21.23 -9.53 14.42
C LEU A 19 20.70 -8.58 15.51
N ALA A 20 20.35 -9.10 16.69
CA ALA A 20 19.90 -8.29 17.82
C ALA A 20 20.99 -7.29 18.28
N LYS A 21 22.25 -7.74 18.34
CA LYS A 21 23.40 -6.86 18.64
C LYS A 21 23.58 -5.79 17.56
N LYS A 22 23.48 -6.17 16.28
CA LYS A 22 23.58 -5.24 15.14
C LYS A 22 22.45 -4.20 15.18
N ARG A 23 21.22 -4.62 15.46
CA ARG A 23 20.06 -3.73 15.64
C ARG A 23 20.26 -2.77 16.81
N ARG A 24 20.79 -3.22 17.94
CA ARG A 24 21.05 -2.34 19.09
C ARG A 24 22.13 -1.30 18.78
N GLY A 25 23.15 -1.64 18.00
CA GLY A 25 24.23 -0.72 17.65
C GLY A 25 25.13 -0.37 18.84
N ASP A 26 25.76 0.81 18.80
CA ASP A 26 26.60 1.33 19.88
C ASP A 26 25.76 1.67 21.12
N THR A 27 26.13 1.12 22.28
CA THR A 27 25.45 1.34 23.55
C THR A 27 25.74 2.71 24.17
N SER A 28 26.72 3.45 23.65
CA SER A 28 26.93 4.85 24.01
C SER A 28 25.81 5.76 23.48
N VAL A 29 25.14 5.34 22.40
CA VAL A 29 23.96 6.02 21.84
C VAL A 29 22.71 5.52 22.57
N THR A 30 21.84 6.47 22.94
CA THR A 30 20.53 6.20 23.54
C THR A 30 19.74 5.22 22.69
N GLU A 31 19.12 4.22 23.33
CA GLU A 31 18.33 3.23 22.60
C GLU A 31 17.10 3.89 21.96
N LEU A 32 16.85 3.58 20.69
CA LEU A 32 15.65 4.01 19.98
C LEU A 32 14.39 3.41 20.63
N SER A 33 13.50 4.28 21.12
CA SER A 33 12.21 3.88 21.67
C SER A 33 11.15 3.69 20.58
N VAL A 34 10.11 2.90 20.88
CA VAL A 34 8.96 2.73 19.98
C VAL A 34 8.24 4.06 19.80
N GLU A 35 8.07 4.83 20.87
CA GLU A 35 7.40 6.13 20.84
C GLU A 35 8.12 7.14 19.93
N GLN A 36 9.45 7.16 19.91
CA GLN A 36 10.21 7.99 18.96
C GLN A 36 9.91 7.62 17.51
N ILE A 37 9.84 6.33 17.18
CA ILE A 37 9.50 5.88 15.82
C ILE A 37 8.07 6.28 15.47
N ARG A 38 7.13 6.01 16.39
CA ARG A 38 5.71 6.34 16.22
C ARG A 38 5.49 7.82 15.91
N GLN A 39 6.14 8.70 16.68
CA GLN A 39 5.94 10.15 16.59
C GLN A 39 6.80 10.83 15.52
N GLN A 40 8.01 10.34 15.25
CA GLN A 40 9.00 11.05 14.41
C GLN A 40 9.18 10.42 13.02
N LEU A 41 8.69 9.20 12.80
CA LEU A 41 8.70 8.53 11.50
C LEU A 41 7.28 8.17 11.01
N PRO A 42 6.30 9.10 11.07
CA PRO A 42 4.89 8.79 10.82
C PRO A 42 4.63 8.25 9.41
N LEU A 43 5.39 8.69 8.41
CA LEU A 43 5.24 8.19 7.02
C LEU A 43 5.67 6.72 6.88
N ALA A 44 6.69 6.29 7.63
CA ALA A 44 7.11 4.89 7.64
C ALA A 44 6.07 4.02 8.36
N VAL A 45 5.55 4.52 9.48
CA VAL A 45 4.47 3.88 10.24
C VAL A 45 3.22 3.72 9.38
N ALA A 46 2.78 4.77 8.66
CA ALA A 46 1.66 4.74 7.74
C ALA A 46 1.80 3.67 6.64
N ARG A 47 3.01 3.54 6.06
CA ARG A 47 3.30 2.50 5.07
C ARG A 47 3.18 1.10 5.68
N VAL A 48 3.80 0.88 6.85
CA VAL A 48 3.76 -0.42 7.54
C VAL A 48 2.34 -0.79 7.97
N MET A 49 1.52 0.15 8.44
CA MET A 49 0.10 -0.10 8.75
C MET A 49 -0.69 -0.49 7.48
N SER A 50 -0.54 0.28 6.40
CA SER A 50 -1.26 0.08 5.15
C SER A 50 -0.93 -1.28 4.51
N GLU A 51 0.35 -1.53 4.28
CA GLU A 51 0.81 -2.79 3.68
C GLU A 51 0.75 -3.94 4.69
N GLY A 52 0.84 -3.71 6.01
CA GLY A 52 0.64 -4.73 7.04
C GLY A 52 -0.84 -5.12 7.25
N SER A 53 -1.78 -4.32 6.74
CA SER A 53 -3.24 -4.51 6.91
C SER A 53 -3.73 -4.47 8.35
N LEU A 54 -3.09 -3.67 9.19
CA LEU A 54 -3.49 -3.48 10.59
C LEU A 54 -3.24 -2.02 10.97
N TYR A 55 -4.31 -1.31 11.34
CA TYR A 55 -4.21 0.05 11.86
C TYR A 55 -3.90 0.00 13.36
N ASP A 56 -2.62 0.16 13.68
CA ASP A 56 -2.12 0.36 15.04
C ASP A 56 -0.71 0.96 14.93
N GLU A 57 -0.59 2.24 15.28
CA GLU A 57 0.67 2.98 15.12
C GLU A 57 1.79 2.44 16.03
N GLU A 58 1.44 1.98 17.24
CA GLU A 58 2.42 1.48 18.19
C GLU A 58 2.97 0.12 17.73
N LEU A 59 2.10 -0.77 17.25
CA LEU A 59 2.51 -2.07 16.70
C LEU A 59 3.31 -1.91 15.41
N ALA A 60 2.93 -0.99 14.53
CA ALA A 60 3.71 -0.68 13.33
C ALA A 60 5.09 -0.11 13.69
N ALA A 61 5.17 0.81 14.66
CA ALA A 61 6.44 1.34 15.17
C ALA A 61 7.30 0.26 15.84
N LEU A 62 6.69 -0.67 16.58
CA LEU A 62 7.36 -1.83 17.17
C LEU A 62 7.92 -2.75 16.08
N ALA A 63 7.15 -3.03 15.03
CA ALA A 63 7.61 -3.83 13.90
C ALA A 63 8.81 -3.19 13.19
N ILE A 64 8.77 -1.87 12.97
CA ILE A 64 9.89 -1.09 12.42
C ILE A 64 11.13 -1.19 13.31
N LYS A 65 10.97 -1.02 14.63
CA LYS A 65 12.07 -1.18 15.61
C LYS A 65 12.65 -2.59 15.51
N GLN A 66 11.80 -3.61 15.54
CA GLN A 66 12.20 -5.02 15.54
C GLN A 66 12.96 -5.40 14.28
N ALA A 67 12.52 -4.91 13.12
CA ALA A 67 13.11 -5.10 11.80
C ALA A 67 14.35 -4.22 11.54
N ALA A 68 14.81 -3.44 12.52
CA ALA A 68 15.93 -2.51 12.38
C ALA A 68 15.73 -1.51 11.20
N GLY A 69 14.49 -1.10 10.95
CA GLY A 69 14.14 -0.18 9.86
C GLY A 69 13.92 -0.82 8.49
N ASP A 70 14.02 -2.15 8.36
CA ASP A 70 13.60 -2.82 7.13
C ASP A 70 12.06 -2.82 7.02
N MET A 71 11.53 -2.06 6.05
CA MET A 71 10.10 -1.88 5.88
C MET A 71 9.39 -3.18 5.47
N VAL A 72 10.00 -4.00 4.62
CA VAL A 72 9.37 -5.23 4.10
C VAL A 72 9.27 -6.27 5.23
N GLU A 73 10.32 -6.39 6.03
CA GLU A 73 10.29 -7.24 7.23
C GLU A 73 9.30 -6.71 8.28
N ALA A 74 9.23 -5.38 8.50
CA ALA A 74 8.27 -4.78 9.42
C ALA A 74 6.81 -5.03 8.99
N ILE A 75 6.52 -4.88 7.69
CA ILE A 75 5.21 -5.22 7.10
C ILE A 75 4.89 -6.69 7.35
N PHE A 76 5.84 -7.58 7.09
CA PHE A 76 5.62 -9.00 7.29
C PHE A 76 5.37 -9.36 8.76
N LEU A 77 6.13 -8.77 9.70
CA LEU A 77 5.91 -8.94 11.14
C LEU A 77 4.51 -8.50 11.57
N LEU A 78 4.06 -7.32 11.12
CA LEU A 78 2.73 -6.81 11.45
C LEU A 78 1.62 -7.67 10.83
N ARG A 79 1.80 -8.09 9.57
CA ARG A 79 0.88 -8.97 8.85
C ARG A 79 0.79 -10.34 9.51
N ALA A 80 1.92 -10.90 9.96
CA ALA A 80 1.97 -12.16 10.69
C ALA A 80 1.24 -12.03 12.03
N TYR A 81 1.49 -10.94 12.78
CA TYR A 81 0.81 -10.68 14.05
C TYR A 81 -0.71 -10.59 13.89
N ARG A 82 -1.20 -9.95 12.82
CA ARG A 82 -2.64 -9.89 12.50
C ARG A 82 -3.30 -11.27 12.45
N THR A 83 -2.59 -12.32 12.00
CA THR A 83 -3.16 -13.68 11.94
C THR A 83 -3.38 -14.32 13.32
N THR A 84 -2.75 -13.76 14.36
CA THR A 84 -2.91 -14.21 15.75
C THR A 84 -4.10 -13.54 16.46
N LEU A 85 -4.67 -12.49 15.86
CA LEU A 85 -5.73 -11.70 16.46
C LEU A 85 -7.12 -12.27 16.11
N PRO A 86 -8.05 -12.33 17.08
CA PRO A 86 -9.44 -12.64 16.78
C PRO A 86 -10.09 -11.50 15.99
N ARG A 87 -10.96 -11.86 15.05
CA ARG A 87 -11.82 -10.89 14.35
C ARG A 87 -13.14 -10.77 15.09
N PHE A 88 -13.32 -9.68 15.85
CA PHE A 88 -14.51 -9.46 16.66
C PHE A 88 -15.74 -9.10 15.82
N SER A 89 -15.61 -8.10 14.94
CA SER A 89 -16.70 -7.59 14.09
C SER A 89 -16.14 -6.88 12.86
N PRO A 90 -16.82 -6.88 11.71
CA PRO A 90 -16.59 -5.86 10.69
C PRO A 90 -17.03 -4.48 11.22
N SER A 91 -16.43 -3.41 10.68
CA SER A 91 -16.97 -2.06 10.82
C SER A 91 -18.15 -1.86 9.86
N LEU A 92 -18.97 -0.85 10.15
CA LEU A 92 -19.74 -0.18 9.12
C LEU A 92 -18.77 0.44 8.09
N PRO A 93 -19.21 0.67 6.83
CA PRO A 93 -18.41 1.42 5.87
C PRO A 93 -18.02 2.78 6.45
N ILE A 94 -16.74 3.14 6.36
CA ILE A 94 -16.27 4.46 6.79
C ILE A 94 -16.85 5.54 5.88
N ASP A 95 -17.19 6.69 6.45
CA ASP A 95 -17.63 7.85 5.67
C ASP A 95 -16.51 8.89 5.57
N THR A 96 -15.79 8.88 4.45
CA THR A 96 -14.72 9.85 4.16
C THR A 96 -15.27 11.23 3.72
N GLN A 97 -16.60 11.41 3.64
CA GLN A 97 -17.21 12.72 3.41
C GLN A 97 -17.09 13.62 4.64
N ASP A 98 -17.28 13.05 5.83
CA ASP A 98 -17.26 13.75 7.12
C ASP A 98 -15.87 13.71 7.78
N MET A 99 -14.82 13.44 6.99
CA MET A 99 -13.43 13.41 7.42
C MET A 99 -13.02 14.72 8.09
N GLN A 100 -12.37 14.62 9.25
CA GLN A 100 -11.71 15.75 9.89
C GLN A 100 -10.38 16.03 9.19
N LEU A 101 -10.43 16.93 8.21
CA LEU A 101 -9.34 17.15 7.27
C LEU A 101 -8.11 17.80 7.92
N SER A 102 -6.96 17.16 7.76
CA SER A 102 -5.63 17.75 7.98
C SER A 102 -5.02 18.26 6.68
N ARG A 103 -5.43 17.69 5.53
CA ARG A 103 -5.01 18.07 4.19
C ARG A 103 -6.10 17.78 3.17
N ARG A 104 -6.23 18.64 2.16
CA ARG A 104 -7.16 18.51 1.04
C ARG A 104 -6.67 19.30 -0.17
N LEU A 105 -6.52 18.64 -1.32
CA LEU A 105 -6.18 19.33 -2.55
C LEU A 105 -6.89 18.74 -3.76
N SER A 106 -7.04 19.57 -4.79
CA SER A 106 -7.55 19.20 -6.10
C SER A 106 -6.72 19.85 -7.20
N ALA A 107 -6.31 19.07 -8.19
CA ALA A 107 -5.59 19.55 -9.36
C ALA A 107 -6.51 19.86 -10.56
N THR A 108 -7.81 19.57 -10.46
CA THR A 108 -8.78 19.76 -11.55
C THR A 108 -9.44 21.14 -11.53
N PHE A 109 -9.38 21.85 -10.39
CA PHE A 109 -9.87 23.21 -10.25
C PHE A 109 -8.85 24.07 -9.51
N LYS A 110 -8.80 25.37 -9.86
CA LYS A 110 -7.96 26.33 -9.13
C LYS A 110 -8.44 26.47 -7.69
N ASP A 111 -9.73 26.73 -7.51
CA ASP A 111 -10.41 26.88 -6.23
C ASP A 111 -11.59 25.89 -6.17
N VAL A 112 -11.80 25.30 -5.01
CA VAL A 112 -12.90 24.35 -4.72
C VAL A 112 -13.63 24.82 -3.46
N PRO A 113 -14.93 24.51 -3.28
CA PRO A 113 -15.63 24.79 -2.02
C PRO A 113 -14.86 24.21 -0.82
N GLY A 114 -14.70 25.00 0.24
CA GLY A 114 -13.84 24.67 1.38
C GLY A 114 -12.34 24.93 1.18
N GLY A 115 -11.92 25.36 -0.02
CA GLY A 115 -10.55 25.77 -0.32
C GLY A 115 -9.55 24.62 -0.53
N GLN A 116 -8.33 24.99 -0.91
CA GLN A 116 -7.18 24.10 -1.01
C GLN A 116 -6.44 24.12 0.34
N LEU A 117 -6.42 23.01 1.07
CA LEU A 117 -5.77 22.86 2.36
C LEU A 117 -4.47 22.06 2.19
N LEU A 118 -3.32 22.74 2.16
CA LEU A 118 -2.04 22.06 1.94
C LEU A 118 -1.65 21.11 3.09
N GLY A 119 -1.99 21.44 4.33
CA GLY A 119 -1.61 20.61 5.49
C GLY A 119 -0.09 20.36 5.62
N PRO A 120 0.32 19.39 6.46
CA PRO A 120 1.70 18.92 6.53
C PRO A 120 2.09 18.26 5.20
N THR A 121 3.16 18.70 4.56
CA THR A 121 3.56 18.14 3.26
C THR A 121 5.03 18.43 2.92
N PHE A 122 5.64 17.52 2.15
CA PHE A 122 6.94 17.77 1.50
C PHE A 122 6.80 18.51 0.16
N ASP A 123 5.58 18.73 -0.33
CA ASP A 123 5.36 19.50 -1.55
C ASP A 123 5.97 20.89 -1.42
N TYR A 124 6.49 21.42 -2.52
CA TYR A 124 7.14 22.74 -2.60
C TYR A 124 8.43 22.93 -1.79
N THR A 125 8.89 21.95 -1.02
CA THR A 125 10.19 22.01 -0.33
C THR A 125 11.38 21.98 -1.30
N HIS A 126 12.51 22.59 -0.91
CA HIS A 126 13.78 22.36 -1.62
C HIS A 126 14.41 21.06 -1.09
N ARG A 127 14.76 20.13 -1.98
CA ARG A 127 15.30 18.80 -1.62
C ARG A 127 16.79 18.88 -1.29
N LEU A 128 17.11 19.61 -0.23
CA LEU A 128 18.44 19.76 0.33
C LEU A 128 18.49 19.06 1.69
N LEU A 129 19.59 18.38 1.99
CA LEU A 129 19.79 17.81 3.33
C LEU A 129 19.84 18.95 4.35
N ASP A 130 18.97 18.87 5.35
CA ASP A 130 18.94 19.82 6.44
C ASP A 130 19.90 19.37 7.55
N PHE A 131 21.10 19.96 7.58
CA PHE A 131 22.12 19.67 8.59
C PHE A 131 21.74 20.17 9.98
N ALA A 132 20.73 21.04 10.13
CA ALA A 132 20.25 21.48 11.44
C ALA A 132 19.64 20.32 12.24
N LEU A 133 19.08 19.31 11.57
CA LEU A 133 18.51 18.10 12.19
C LEU A 133 19.56 17.20 12.88
N LEU A 134 20.86 17.49 12.76
CA LEU A 134 21.92 16.82 13.52
C LEU A 134 22.02 17.34 14.97
N ALA A 135 21.37 18.45 15.29
CA ALA A 135 21.30 19.02 16.63
C ALA A 135 19.85 19.01 17.13
N GLU A 136 19.67 19.08 18.45
CA GLU A 136 18.34 19.28 19.04
C GLU A 136 17.82 20.68 18.70
N GLY A 137 16.52 20.78 18.40
CA GLY A 137 15.88 22.02 18.00
C GLY A 137 14.39 22.04 18.34
N GLU A 138 13.83 23.25 18.39
CA GLU A 138 12.39 23.47 18.53
C GLU A 138 11.78 23.69 17.14
N TYR A 139 10.61 23.07 16.92
CA TYR A 139 9.85 23.19 15.67
C TYR A 139 8.49 23.82 15.98
N PRO A 140 8.42 25.15 16.17
CA PRO A 140 7.14 25.80 16.40
C PRO A 140 6.26 25.61 15.16
N GLY A 141 5.04 25.12 15.40
CA GLY A 141 4.02 25.02 14.36
C GLY A 141 3.62 26.39 13.79
N PRO A 142 2.81 26.41 12.72
CA PRO A 142 2.30 27.67 12.19
C PRO A 142 1.46 28.42 13.23
N GLN A 143 1.37 29.74 13.08
CA GLN A 143 0.44 30.53 13.88
C GLN A 143 -1.00 30.09 13.59
N THR A 144 -1.76 29.80 14.65
CA THR A 144 -3.15 29.33 14.53
C THR A 144 -4.12 30.42 14.95
N THR A 145 -5.27 30.49 14.26
CA THR A 145 -6.43 31.25 14.69
C THR A 145 -7.29 30.38 15.59
N ALA A 146 -7.43 30.78 16.86
CA ALA A 146 -8.28 30.06 17.81
C ALA A 146 -9.73 29.97 17.29
N ASN A 147 -10.34 28.78 17.40
CA ASN A 147 -11.70 28.47 16.93
C ASN A 147 -11.92 28.64 15.41
N ALA A 148 -10.87 28.62 14.59
CA ALA A 148 -11.05 28.51 13.16
C ALA A 148 -11.76 27.18 12.83
N SER A 149 -12.82 27.24 12.03
CA SER A 149 -13.55 26.07 11.54
C SER A 149 -13.37 25.96 10.03
N LEU A 150 -13.27 24.74 9.52
CA LEU A 150 -13.32 24.48 8.10
C LEU A 150 -14.71 24.78 7.56
N GLU A 151 -14.79 25.49 6.44
CA GLU A 151 -16.01 25.54 5.64
C GLU A 151 -16.34 24.15 5.09
N PRO A 152 -17.60 23.87 4.72
CA PRO A 152 -17.96 22.58 4.12
C PRO A 152 -17.07 22.24 2.91
N CYS A 153 -16.45 21.05 2.95
CA CYS A 153 -15.55 20.54 1.92
C CYS A 153 -16.21 19.39 1.12
N PRO A 154 -17.22 19.67 0.26
CA PRO A 154 -17.84 18.63 -0.56
C PRO A 154 -16.80 17.97 -1.48
N ARG A 155 -17.02 16.70 -1.80
CA ARG A 155 -16.18 15.96 -2.75
C ARG A 155 -16.18 16.63 -4.12
N VAL A 156 -15.00 16.80 -4.70
CA VAL A 156 -14.82 17.40 -6.03
C VAL A 156 -15.48 16.56 -7.10
N LEU A 157 -15.36 15.22 -7.03
CA LEU A 157 -16.04 14.33 -7.98
C LEU A 157 -17.57 14.39 -7.84
N GLY A 158 -18.09 14.71 -6.64
CA GLY A 158 -19.52 14.94 -6.44
C GLY A 158 -20.03 16.19 -7.19
N LEU A 159 -19.19 17.21 -7.37
CA LEU A 159 -19.51 18.39 -8.18
C LEU A 159 -19.59 18.02 -9.66
N LEU A 160 -18.59 17.29 -10.17
CA LEU A 160 -18.58 16.79 -11.54
C LEU A 160 -19.78 15.86 -11.82
N ALA A 161 -20.17 15.04 -10.85
CA ALA A 161 -21.27 14.10 -11.01
C ALA A 161 -22.63 14.81 -11.09
N ARG A 162 -22.81 15.91 -10.35
CA ARG A 162 -24.03 16.75 -10.44
C ARG A 162 -24.21 17.38 -11.83
N GLU A 163 -23.12 17.63 -12.53
CA GLU A 163 -23.12 18.11 -13.92
C GLU A 163 -23.23 16.98 -14.95
N GLY A 164 -23.26 15.71 -14.51
CA GLY A 164 -23.29 14.55 -15.39
C GLY A 164 -21.96 14.30 -16.10
N LEU A 165 -20.85 14.89 -15.66
CA LEU A 165 -19.52 14.74 -16.27
C LEU A 165 -18.79 13.48 -15.82
N ILE A 166 -19.21 12.88 -14.70
CA ILE A 166 -18.67 11.61 -14.19
C ILE A 166 -19.82 10.82 -13.58
N LYS A 167 -19.75 9.49 -13.66
CA LYS A 167 -20.74 8.61 -13.05
C LYS A 167 -20.60 8.61 -11.51
N ASN A 168 -21.72 8.66 -10.81
CA ASN A 168 -21.75 8.39 -9.37
C ASN A 168 -21.45 6.91 -9.13
N GLU A 169 -20.56 6.63 -8.17
CA GLU A 169 -20.45 5.29 -7.61
C GLU A 169 -21.66 5.06 -6.70
N SER A 170 -22.29 3.91 -6.81
CA SER A 170 -23.49 3.56 -6.05
C SER A 170 -23.27 2.24 -5.34
N ASP A 171 -23.65 2.19 -4.07
CA ASP A 171 -23.72 0.93 -3.34
C ASP A 171 -24.87 0.08 -3.90
N ASN A 172 -24.54 -1.14 -4.32
CA ASN A 172 -25.49 -2.12 -4.83
C ASN A 172 -25.96 -3.08 -3.72
N GLY A 173 -25.47 -2.93 -2.49
CA GLY A 173 -25.80 -3.77 -1.33
C GLY A 173 -25.24 -5.19 -1.42
N GLU A 174 -24.33 -5.45 -2.37
CA GLU A 174 -23.71 -6.76 -2.51
C GLU A 174 -22.67 -7.00 -1.42
N SER A 175 -22.53 -8.27 -1.01
CA SER A 175 -21.50 -8.66 -0.06
C SER A 175 -20.11 -8.45 -0.67
N VAL A 176 -19.22 -7.81 0.09
CA VAL A 176 -17.83 -7.61 -0.31
C VAL A 176 -17.03 -8.89 -0.04
N ALA A 177 -16.49 -9.52 -1.09
CA ALA A 177 -15.61 -10.68 -0.98
C ALA A 177 -14.34 -10.34 -0.17
N ASP A 178 -13.76 -11.28 0.58
CA ASP A 178 -12.63 -11.04 1.47
C ASP A 178 -11.42 -11.90 1.10
N ILE A 179 -10.42 -11.28 0.48
CA ILE A 179 -9.21 -11.97 0.00
C ILE A 179 -8.32 -12.51 1.14
N THR A 180 -8.63 -12.19 2.39
CA THR A 180 -7.96 -12.75 3.57
C THR A 180 -8.61 -14.03 4.07
N ARG A 181 -9.78 -14.41 3.53
CA ARG A 181 -10.52 -15.63 3.85
C ARG A 181 -10.65 -16.56 2.65
N GLU A 182 -10.80 -15.99 1.46
CA GLU A 182 -10.98 -16.71 0.21
C GLU A 182 -9.81 -16.39 -0.73
N PRO A 183 -9.22 -17.41 -1.40
CA PRO A 183 -8.16 -17.15 -2.37
C PRO A 183 -8.68 -16.31 -3.53
N LEU A 184 -7.79 -15.53 -4.14
CA LEU A 184 -8.13 -14.69 -5.29
C LEU A 184 -8.32 -15.57 -6.54
N GLU A 185 -9.46 -15.39 -7.22
CA GLU A 185 -9.76 -16.01 -8.52
C GLU A 185 -9.91 -14.93 -9.59
N PHE A 186 -9.61 -15.28 -10.84
CA PHE A 186 -9.65 -14.36 -11.98
C PHE A 186 -10.79 -14.72 -12.95
N PRO A 187 -11.54 -13.73 -13.48
CA PRO A 187 -11.38 -12.30 -13.22
C PRO A 187 -11.86 -11.90 -11.82
N ALA A 188 -11.11 -11.00 -11.18
CA ALA A 188 -11.41 -10.51 -9.84
C ALA A 188 -12.47 -9.40 -9.89
N SER A 189 -13.31 -9.31 -8.84
CA SER A 189 -14.18 -8.14 -8.67
C SER A 189 -13.35 -6.89 -8.33
N ARG A 190 -13.86 -5.69 -8.64
CA ARG A 190 -13.19 -4.43 -8.27
C ARG A 190 -12.94 -4.33 -6.76
N ALA A 191 -13.84 -4.86 -5.94
CA ALA A 191 -13.66 -4.93 -4.50
C ALA A 191 -12.43 -5.75 -4.07
N GLN A 192 -12.25 -6.94 -4.67
CA GLN A 192 -11.07 -7.78 -4.44
C GLN A 192 -9.79 -7.10 -4.94
N ARG A 193 -9.85 -6.46 -6.13
CA ARG A 193 -8.73 -5.68 -6.66
C ARG A 193 -8.31 -4.58 -5.69
N LEU A 194 -9.25 -3.75 -5.23
CA LEU A 194 -8.95 -2.65 -4.30
C LEU A 194 -8.40 -3.17 -2.96
N GLN A 195 -8.88 -4.30 -2.45
CA GLN A 195 -8.29 -4.94 -1.27
C GLN A 195 -6.85 -5.39 -1.50
N ALA A 196 -6.56 -6.00 -2.65
CA ALA A 196 -5.21 -6.42 -3.02
C ALA A 196 -4.28 -5.21 -3.20
N LEU A 197 -4.74 -4.15 -3.88
CA LEU A 197 -3.96 -2.93 -4.06
C LEU A 197 -3.71 -2.17 -2.74
N ALA A 198 -4.68 -2.16 -1.82
CA ALA A 198 -4.47 -1.59 -0.48
C ALA A 198 -3.33 -2.31 0.28
N ARG A 199 -3.17 -3.62 0.04
CA ARG A 199 -2.11 -4.47 0.59
C ARG A 199 -0.81 -4.46 -0.20
N GLY A 200 -0.84 -3.99 -1.44
CA GLY A 200 0.27 -4.07 -2.37
C GLY A 200 1.43 -3.13 -2.03
N ASP A 201 2.62 -3.50 -2.47
CA ASP A 201 3.86 -2.74 -2.33
C ASP A 201 3.74 -1.37 -2.98
N GLU A 202 4.03 -0.32 -2.21
CA GLU A 202 3.97 1.05 -2.70
C GLU A 202 4.87 1.28 -3.93
N GLY A 203 6.09 0.71 -3.94
CA GLY A 203 7.03 0.88 -5.04
C GLY A 203 6.55 0.23 -6.34
N PHE A 204 6.01 -0.98 -6.24
CA PHE A 204 5.42 -1.70 -7.37
C PHE A 204 4.24 -0.94 -7.98
N LEU A 205 3.29 -0.49 -7.15
CA LEU A 205 2.12 0.25 -7.62
C LEU A 205 2.50 1.60 -8.22
N LEU A 206 3.47 2.30 -7.62
CA LEU A 206 4.01 3.53 -8.20
C LEU A 206 4.66 3.30 -9.56
N ALA A 207 5.45 2.23 -9.72
CA ALA A 207 6.10 1.91 -10.98
C ALA A 207 5.08 1.57 -12.09
N LEU A 208 4.05 0.79 -11.77
CA LEU A 208 2.95 0.51 -12.69
C LEU A 208 2.17 1.78 -13.05
N GLY A 209 1.73 2.56 -12.06
CA GLY A 209 1.04 3.82 -12.29
C GLY A 209 1.89 4.82 -13.09
N TYR A 210 3.20 4.88 -12.87
CA TYR A 210 4.10 5.71 -13.67
C TYR A 210 4.22 5.21 -15.11
N SER A 211 4.18 3.89 -15.34
CA SER A 211 4.22 3.32 -16.70
C SER A 211 3.00 3.74 -17.54
N THR A 212 1.82 3.84 -16.93
CA THR A 212 0.60 4.30 -17.63
C THR A 212 0.69 5.78 -18.01
N GLN A 213 1.27 6.61 -17.14
CA GLN A 213 1.56 8.02 -17.43
C GLN A 213 2.57 8.17 -18.58
N ARG A 214 3.49 7.22 -18.72
CA ARG A 214 4.49 7.13 -19.78
C ARG A 214 3.94 6.59 -21.10
N GLY A 215 2.68 6.17 -21.15
CA GLY A 215 1.98 5.73 -22.37
C GLY A 215 1.68 4.23 -22.45
N TYR A 216 2.11 3.41 -21.48
CA TYR A 216 1.79 1.98 -21.44
C TYR A 216 0.40 1.77 -20.82
N GLY A 217 -0.64 1.64 -21.65
CA GLY A 217 -2.04 1.59 -21.15
C GLY A 217 -2.51 2.95 -20.66
N ARG A 218 -2.32 3.98 -21.49
CA ARG A 218 -2.53 5.39 -21.12
C ARG A 218 -3.99 5.68 -20.74
N ASN A 219 -4.21 6.24 -19.56
CA ASN A 219 -5.55 6.60 -19.05
C ASN A 219 -5.70 8.10 -18.64
N HIS A 220 -4.71 8.94 -18.98
CA HIS A 220 -4.65 10.39 -18.74
C HIS A 220 -5.20 10.85 -17.37
N PRO A 221 -4.45 10.63 -16.28
CA PRO A 221 -4.94 10.91 -14.94
C PRO A 221 -4.80 12.38 -14.54
N PHE A 222 -5.77 12.85 -13.75
CA PHE A 222 -5.74 14.10 -13.00
C PHE A 222 -6.09 13.79 -11.54
N ALA A 223 -5.38 14.38 -10.58
CA ALA A 223 -5.75 14.28 -9.17
C ALA A 223 -7.04 15.08 -8.94
N GLY A 224 -8.18 14.41 -9.00
CA GLY A 224 -9.50 15.01 -8.77
C GLY A 224 -9.59 15.53 -7.35
N GLU A 225 -9.26 14.67 -6.39
CA GLU A 225 -9.12 15.06 -4.99
C GLU A 225 -8.16 14.13 -4.25
N ILE A 226 -7.33 14.71 -3.38
CA ILE A 226 -6.58 13.97 -2.36
C ILE A 226 -6.95 14.60 -1.02
N ARG A 227 -7.38 13.79 -0.06
CA ARG A 227 -7.73 14.23 1.28
C ARG A 227 -7.10 13.32 2.33
N ILE A 228 -6.67 13.91 3.43
CA ILE A 228 -6.08 13.22 4.57
C ILE A 228 -6.74 13.76 5.84
N GLY A 229 -7.06 12.85 6.75
CA GLY A 229 -7.67 13.22 8.01
C GLY A 229 -8.26 12.03 8.75
N ASP A 230 -8.80 12.33 9.93
CA ASP A 230 -9.45 11.36 10.77
C ASP A 230 -10.87 11.05 10.27
N VAL A 231 -11.20 9.76 10.20
CA VAL A 231 -12.55 9.26 9.96
C VAL A 231 -12.98 8.35 11.10
N GLU A 232 -14.24 8.49 11.52
CA GLU A 232 -14.77 7.66 12.58
C GLU A 232 -15.01 6.22 12.11
N VAL A 233 -14.73 5.27 12.99
CA VAL A 233 -14.98 3.85 12.77
C VAL A 233 -16.12 3.41 13.68
N TRP A 234 -17.18 2.93 13.05
CA TRP A 234 -18.38 2.47 13.74
C TRP A 234 -18.53 0.96 13.60
N ILE A 235 -19.02 0.29 14.63
CA ILE A 235 -19.48 -1.10 14.57
C ILE A 235 -20.92 -1.17 15.03
N GLU A 236 -21.65 -2.21 14.61
CA GLU A 236 -23.00 -2.49 15.08
C GLU A 236 -23.02 -3.88 15.71
N PRO A 237 -22.71 -4.00 17.02
CA PRO A 237 -22.72 -5.29 17.71
C PRO A 237 -24.13 -5.85 17.80
N GLU A 238 -24.28 -7.16 17.55
CA GLU A 238 -25.56 -7.85 17.63
C GLU A 238 -26.18 -7.74 19.04
N GLU A 239 -25.34 -7.70 20.07
CA GLU A 239 -25.76 -7.60 21.48
C GLU A 239 -26.40 -6.24 21.83
N LEU A 240 -26.09 -5.19 21.06
CA LEU A 240 -26.63 -3.85 21.28
C LEU A 240 -27.73 -3.49 20.29
N GLY A 241 -27.63 -3.95 19.05
CA GLY A 241 -28.60 -3.66 17.98
C GLY A 241 -28.63 -2.20 17.55
N PHE A 242 -27.53 -1.45 17.77
CA PHE A 242 -27.33 -0.11 17.24
C PHE A 242 -25.83 0.21 17.05
N PRO A 243 -25.48 1.14 16.14
CA PRO A 243 -24.09 1.53 15.91
C PRO A 243 -23.42 2.20 17.11
N ILE A 244 -22.19 1.81 17.40
CA ILE A 244 -21.30 2.45 18.39
C ILE A 244 -19.99 2.90 17.74
N ASN A 245 -19.52 4.08 18.15
CA ASN A 245 -18.24 4.63 17.68
C ASN A 245 -17.08 3.99 18.47
N LEU A 246 -16.11 3.42 17.76
CA LEU A 246 -14.90 2.83 18.34
C LEU A 246 -13.75 3.83 18.50
N GLY A 247 -13.77 4.92 17.74
CA GLY A 247 -12.69 5.89 17.63
C GLY A 247 -12.52 6.38 16.19
N SER A 248 -11.38 6.99 15.91
CA SER A 248 -11.01 7.44 14.58
C SER A 248 -9.76 6.73 14.06
N ILE A 249 -9.64 6.72 12.74
CA ILE A 249 -8.42 6.34 12.02
C ILE A 249 -8.04 7.46 11.08
N GLU A 250 -6.75 7.79 11.00
CA GLU A 250 -6.25 8.69 9.95
C GLU A 250 -6.18 7.88 8.64
N VAL A 251 -6.78 8.41 7.57
CA VAL A 251 -6.68 7.83 6.23
C VAL A 251 -6.32 8.88 5.20
N THR A 252 -5.62 8.44 4.15
CA THR A 252 -5.47 9.19 2.91
C THR A 252 -6.38 8.60 1.85
N GLU A 253 -7.29 9.40 1.32
CA GLU A 253 -8.14 9.05 0.18
C GLU A 253 -7.68 9.81 -1.07
N CYS A 254 -7.59 9.10 -2.20
CA CYS A 254 -7.27 9.66 -3.50
C CYS A 254 -8.31 9.24 -4.54
N GLU A 255 -8.91 10.24 -5.17
CA GLU A 255 -9.81 10.08 -6.32
C GLU A 255 -9.14 10.66 -7.56
N MET A 256 -8.76 9.77 -8.49
CA MET A 256 -8.22 10.16 -9.80
C MET A 256 -9.37 10.31 -10.79
N VAL A 257 -9.35 11.40 -11.56
CA VAL A 257 -10.18 11.58 -12.76
C VAL A 257 -9.35 11.15 -13.95
N ASN A 258 -9.93 10.32 -14.81
CA ASN A 258 -9.27 9.73 -15.96
C ASN A 258 -10.02 10.03 -17.25
N GLN A 259 -9.40 9.79 -18.40
CA GLN A 259 -9.97 10.08 -19.71
C GLN A 259 -11.41 9.56 -19.84
N PHE A 260 -12.23 10.34 -20.53
CA PHE A 260 -13.63 10.02 -20.73
C PHE A 260 -13.80 8.83 -21.68
N VAL A 261 -14.84 8.04 -21.42
CA VAL A 261 -15.43 7.10 -22.38
C VAL A 261 -16.83 7.56 -22.70
N GLY A 262 -17.28 7.26 -23.91
CA GLY A 262 -18.63 7.51 -24.38
C GLY A 262 -18.95 6.57 -25.54
N SER A 263 -20.23 6.37 -25.81
CA SER A 263 -20.68 5.52 -26.91
C SER A 263 -21.73 6.25 -27.74
N ALA A 264 -22.27 5.59 -28.77
CA ALA A 264 -23.39 6.16 -29.51
C ALA A 264 -24.67 6.31 -28.65
N THR A 265 -24.77 5.57 -27.54
CA THR A 265 -25.95 5.53 -26.66
C THR A 265 -25.71 6.19 -25.30
N GLU A 266 -24.46 6.41 -24.90
CA GLU A 266 -24.09 7.02 -23.61
C GLU A 266 -23.26 8.29 -23.82
N LEU A 267 -23.61 9.35 -23.07
CA LEU A 267 -22.87 10.60 -23.09
C LEU A 267 -21.42 10.36 -22.64
N ALA A 268 -20.49 11.12 -23.22
CA ALA A 268 -19.10 11.05 -22.82
C ALA A 268 -18.93 11.53 -21.38
N GLN A 269 -18.41 10.67 -20.52
CA GLN A 269 -18.17 10.94 -19.10
C GLN A 269 -16.75 10.55 -18.73
N PHE A 270 -16.13 11.33 -17.86
CA PHE A 270 -14.86 10.98 -17.24
C PHE A 270 -14.96 9.63 -16.52
N THR A 271 -13.84 8.91 -16.51
CA THR A 271 -13.68 7.72 -15.68
C THR A 271 -12.93 8.05 -14.41
N ARG A 272 -12.80 7.06 -13.51
CA ARG A 272 -12.15 7.27 -12.23
C ARG A 272 -11.36 6.08 -11.73
N GLY A 273 -10.31 6.41 -11.00
CA GLY A 273 -9.55 5.50 -10.15
C GLY A 273 -9.69 5.89 -8.68
N TYR A 274 -9.60 4.90 -7.79
CA TYR A 274 -9.76 5.09 -6.35
C TYR A 274 -8.61 4.46 -5.57
N GLY A 275 -8.11 5.18 -4.55
CA GLY A 275 -7.13 4.66 -3.61
C GLY A 275 -7.37 5.15 -2.19
N LEU A 276 -7.14 4.26 -1.23
CA LEU A 276 -7.30 4.52 0.18
C LEU A 276 -6.18 3.82 0.95
N ALA A 277 -5.51 4.54 1.85
CA ALA A 277 -4.43 4.02 2.67
C ALA A 277 -4.48 4.60 4.09
N PHE A 278 -3.91 3.90 5.07
CA PHE A 278 -3.82 4.37 6.45
C PHE A 278 -2.76 5.45 6.61
N GLY A 279 -3.04 6.42 7.48
CA GLY A 279 -2.18 7.54 7.81
C GLY A 279 -1.89 8.44 6.60
N HIS A 280 -0.81 9.20 6.71
CA HIS A 280 -0.31 10.11 5.67
C HIS A 280 0.44 9.38 4.54
N ALA A 281 -0.31 8.68 3.68
CA ALA A 281 0.21 7.74 2.66
C ALA A 281 -0.19 8.12 1.22
N GLU A 282 -0.04 9.40 0.85
CA GLU A 282 -0.47 9.94 -0.45
C GLU A 282 0.08 9.17 -1.65
N ARG A 283 1.39 8.87 -1.66
CA ARG A 283 2.01 8.18 -2.80
C ARG A 283 1.42 6.79 -3.02
N LYS A 284 1.14 6.06 -1.94
CA LYS A 284 0.45 4.76 -1.98
C LYS A 284 -0.97 4.92 -2.51
N ALA A 285 -1.76 5.84 -1.97
CA ALA A 285 -3.14 6.07 -2.41
C ALA A 285 -3.21 6.49 -3.88
N MET A 286 -2.30 7.34 -4.35
CA MET A 286 -2.20 7.73 -5.76
C MET A 286 -1.82 6.55 -6.66
N GLY A 287 -0.81 5.75 -6.28
CA GLY A 287 -0.42 4.55 -7.02
C GLY A 287 -1.58 3.56 -7.14
N MET A 288 -2.31 3.35 -6.04
CA MET A 288 -3.52 2.53 -6.00
C MET A 288 -4.60 3.06 -6.95
N ALA A 289 -4.91 4.36 -6.92
CA ALA A 289 -5.93 4.95 -7.80
C ALA A 289 -5.58 4.82 -9.29
N LEU A 290 -4.30 5.02 -9.65
CA LEU A 290 -3.83 4.86 -11.03
C LEU A 290 -3.96 3.42 -11.52
N VAL A 291 -3.60 2.45 -10.68
CA VAL A 291 -3.66 1.02 -11.01
C VAL A 291 -5.09 0.50 -10.97
N ASP A 292 -5.93 0.94 -10.03
CA ASP A 292 -7.38 0.64 -10.03
C ASP A 292 -7.98 0.97 -11.38
N ARG A 293 -7.78 2.20 -11.88
CA ARG A 293 -8.31 2.56 -13.20
C ARG A 293 -7.74 1.71 -14.33
N ALA A 294 -6.45 1.36 -14.30
CA ALA A 294 -5.84 0.52 -15.33
C ALA A 294 -6.42 -0.90 -15.35
N LEU A 295 -6.73 -1.47 -14.18
CA LEU A 295 -7.36 -2.79 -14.04
C LEU A 295 -8.85 -2.81 -14.37
N ARG A 296 -9.46 -1.65 -14.64
CA ARG A 296 -10.84 -1.54 -15.14
C ARG A 296 -10.92 -1.59 -16.67
N ALA A 297 -9.87 -2.04 -17.35
CA ALA A 297 -9.83 -2.11 -18.81
C ALA A 297 -11.04 -2.85 -19.40
N ASP A 298 -11.38 -4.02 -18.84
CA ASP A 298 -12.52 -4.82 -19.31
C ASP A 298 -13.87 -4.11 -19.09
N GLU A 299 -14.04 -3.41 -17.97
CA GLU A 299 -15.26 -2.62 -17.68
C GLU A 299 -15.50 -1.51 -18.70
N TYR A 300 -14.43 -1.03 -19.33
CA TYR A 300 -14.44 0.04 -20.32
C TYR A 300 -14.20 -0.45 -21.75
N ASN A 301 -14.15 -1.77 -21.98
CA ASN A 301 -13.83 -2.39 -23.27
C ASN A 301 -12.51 -1.87 -23.88
N GLU A 302 -11.49 -1.67 -23.04
CA GLU A 302 -10.16 -1.23 -23.45
C GLU A 302 -9.29 -2.42 -23.84
N GLU A 303 -8.43 -2.25 -24.85
CA GLU A 303 -7.43 -3.26 -25.19
C GLU A 303 -6.34 -3.33 -24.12
N ILE A 304 -6.03 -4.56 -23.66
CA ILE A 304 -4.96 -4.83 -22.69
C ILE A 304 -3.61 -4.85 -23.41
N VAL A 305 -2.91 -3.71 -23.40
CA VAL A 305 -1.63 -3.52 -24.12
C VAL A 305 -0.43 -3.33 -23.20
N SER A 306 -0.63 -3.37 -21.89
CA SER A 306 0.41 -3.09 -20.90
C SER A 306 0.30 -3.94 -19.63
N PRO A 307 1.42 -4.14 -18.90
CA PRO A 307 1.40 -4.88 -17.64
C PRO A 307 0.45 -4.29 -16.58
N ALA A 308 0.27 -2.96 -16.55
CA ALA A 308 -0.61 -2.30 -15.58
C ALA A 308 -2.11 -2.60 -15.80
N GLN A 309 -2.48 -3.08 -16.99
CA GLN A 309 -3.85 -3.50 -17.33
C GLN A 309 -4.04 -5.03 -17.18
N GLN A 310 -2.95 -5.79 -16.99
CA GLN A 310 -3.00 -7.25 -16.89
C GLN A 310 -3.31 -7.66 -15.45
N GLU A 311 -4.60 -7.94 -15.17
CA GLU A 311 -5.11 -8.22 -13.83
C GLU A 311 -4.31 -9.28 -13.06
N GLU A 312 -4.09 -10.45 -13.66
CA GLU A 312 -3.32 -11.53 -13.03
C GLU A 312 -1.87 -11.13 -12.75
N PHE A 313 -1.21 -10.45 -13.70
CA PHE A 313 0.16 -9.98 -13.51
C PHE A 313 0.26 -8.97 -12.36
N VAL A 314 -0.68 -8.04 -12.26
CA VAL A 314 -0.64 -7.02 -11.20
C VAL A 314 -0.93 -7.66 -9.84
N LEU A 315 -2.04 -8.39 -9.71
CA LEU A 315 -2.51 -8.85 -8.40
C LEU A 315 -1.66 -9.99 -7.82
N MET A 316 -1.06 -10.84 -8.66
CA MET A 316 -0.17 -11.92 -8.21
C MET A 316 1.26 -11.45 -7.84
N HIS A 317 1.60 -10.19 -8.10
CA HIS A 317 2.94 -9.66 -7.86
C HIS A 317 2.95 -8.38 -7.02
N CYS A 318 1.79 -7.91 -6.55
CA CYS A 318 1.73 -6.67 -5.77
C CYS A 318 2.02 -6.87 -4.28
N ASP A 319 1.71 -8.01 -3.64
CA ASP A 319 1.96 -8.20 -2.20
C ASP A 319 3.45 -8.52 -1.93
N ASN A 320 4.16 -7.61 -1.25
CA ASN A 320 5.58 -7.83 -0.95
C ASN A 320 5.82 -8.91 0.12
N VAL A 321 4.82 -9.29 0.91
CA VAL A 321 4.95 -10.41 1.83
C VAL A 321 5.19 -11.70 1.05
N GLU A 322 4.43 -11.91 -0.03
CA GLU A 322 4.58 -13.05 -0.92
C GLU A 322 5.85 -12.92 -1.77
N ALA A 323 6.04 -11.78 -2.43
CA ALA A 323 7.16 -11.56 -3.33
C ALA A 323 8.51 -11.64 -2.62
N SER A 324 8.66 -10.99 -1.45
CA SER A 324 9.90 -11.03 -0.67
C SER A 324 10.15 -12.41 -0.08
N GLY A 325 9.10 -13.08 0.42
CA GLY A 325 9.19 -14.46 0.89
C GLY A 325 9.72 -15.38 -0.21
N PHE A 326 9.13 -15.31 -1.41
CA PHE A 326 9.51 -16.14 -2.54
C PHE A 326 10.86 -15.75 -3.15
N VAL A 327 11.28 -14.49 -3.16
CA VAL A 327 12.65 -14.17 -3.64
C VAL A 327 13.69 -14.62 -2.61
N SER A 328 13.43 -14.38 -1.32
CA SER A 328 14.39 -14.67 -0.25
C SER A 328 14.53 -16.16 0.05
N HIS A 329 13.55 -17.00 -0.32
CA HIS A 329 13.64 -18.45 -0.15
C HIS A 329 14.85 -19.05 -0.87
N LEU A 330 15.36 -18.42 -1.95
CA LEU A 330 16.55 -18.88 -2.68
C LEU A 330 17.82 -18.99 -1.80
N LYS A 331 17.82 -18.35 -0.62
CA LYS A 331 18.88 -18.52 0.40
C LYS A 331 18.84 -19.89 1.10
N LEU A 332 17.70 -20.59 1.04
CA LEU A 332 17.54 -21.92 1.61
C LEU A 332 18.34 -22.96 0.81
N PRO A 333 18.61 -24.13 1.39
CA PRO A 333 19.38 -25.15 0.71
C PRO A 333 18.64 -25.75 -0.49
N HIS A 334 19.15 -25.52 -1.71
CA HIS A 334 18.66 -26.08 -2.98
C HIS A 334 19.67 -27.07 -3.61
N TYR A 335 20.56 -27.65 -2.79
CA TYR A 335 21.68 -28.46 -3.29
C TYR A 335 21.25 -29.77 -3.97
N VAL A 336 20.04 -30.28 -3.69
CA VAL A 336 19.50 -31.49 -4.35
C VAL A 336 19.09 -31.17 -5.78
N ASP A 337 18.25 -30.15 -5.97
CA ASP A 337 17.79 -29.74 -7.31
C ASP A 337 18.98 -29.27 -8.16
N PHE A 338 19.90 -28.50 -7.56
CA PHE A 338 21.11 -28.07 -8.25
C PHE A 338 21.99 -29.25 -8.67
N GLN A 339 22.05 -30.32 -7.87
CA GLN A 339 22.79 -31.53 -8.23
C GLN A 339 22.16 -32.26 -9.43
N ALA A 340 20.83 -32.30 -9.53
CA ALA A 340 20.14 -32.86 -10.70
C ALA A 340 20.48 -32.08 -11.99
N GLU A 341 20.49 -30.75 -11.91
CA GLU A 341 20.92 -29.88 -13.03
C GLU A 341 22.40 -30.09 -13.39
N LEU A 342 23.29 -30.20 -12.40
CA LEU A 342 24.70 -30.50 -12.63
C LEU A 342 24.89 -31.85 -13.35
N GLU A 343 24.12 -32.87 -12.98
CA GLU A 343 24.16 -34.17 -13.64
C GLU A 343 23.69 -34.09 -15.10
N LEU A 344 22.63 -33.33 -15.38
CA LEU A 344 22.16 -33.09 -16.74
C LEU A 344 23.23 -32.38 -17.58
N ILE A 345 23.81 -31.30 -17.08
CA ILE A 345 24.90 -30.57 -17.77
C ILE A 345 26.09 -31.49 -18.03
N ARG A 346 26.48 -32.31 -17.05
CA ARG A 346 27.59 -33.26 -17.20
C ARG A 346 27.29 -34.31 -18.27
N LYS A 347 26.05 -34.81 -18.37
CA LYS A 347 25.63 -35.73 -19.43
C LYS A 347 25.72 -35.08 -20.81
N LEU A 348 25.22 -33.86 -20.96
CA LEU A 348 25.25 -33.10 -22.23
C LEU A 348 26.68 -32.76 -22.69
N ARG A 349 27.61 -32.61 -21.75
CA ARG A 349 29.03 -32.32 -22.04
C ARG A 349 29.87 -33.56 -22.38
N LYS A 350 29.36 -34.79 -22.17
CA LYS A 350 30.06 -35.97 -22.63
C LYS A 350 30.04 -35.97 -24.17
N PRO A 351 31.20 -36.04 -24.85
CA PRO A 351 31.21 -36.17 -26.30
C PRO A 351 30.40 -37.42 -26.69
N ALA A 352 29.62 -37.34 -27.76
CA ALA A 352 28.93 -38.49 -28.30
C ALA A 352 29.98 -39.56 -28.62
N GLU A 353 30.05 -40.62 -27.82
CA GLU A 353 30.88 -41.78 -28.14
C GLU A 353 30.30 -42.43 -29.40
N GLY A 354 30.89 -42.11 -30.56
CA GLY A 354 30.62 -42.79 -31.81
C GLY A 354 30.17 -41.92 -32.97
N GLN A 355 31.02 -40.99 -33.42
CA GLN A 355 31.16 -40.68 -34.85
C GLN A 355 32.64 -40.58 -35.21
N SER A 356 33.34 -41.70 -35.07
CA SER A 356 34.48 -42.00 -35.92
C SER A 356 33.90 -42.35 -37.29
N HIS A 357 33.76 -41.35 -38.17
CA HIS A 357 33.55 -41.61 -39.59
C HIS A 357 34.88 -42.10 -40.17
N GLU A 358 35.03 -43.42 -40.29
CA GLU A 358 35.82 -44.03 -41.37
C GLU A 358 34.93 -44.21 -42.60
#